data_AF-A0A1I5T5N3-F1
#
_entry.id   AF-A0A1I5T5N3-F1
#
_cell.length_a   1.000
_cell.length_b   1.000
_cell.length_c   1.000
_cell.angle_alpha   90.00
_cell.angle_beta   90.00
_cell.angle_gamma   90.00
#
_symmetry.space_group_name_H-M   'P 1'
#
loop_
_entity.id
_entity.type
_entity.pdbx_description
1 polymer ?
#
loop_
_entity_poly.entity_id
_entity_poly.type
_entity_poly.pdbx_seq_one_letter_code
_entity_poly.pdbx_strand_id
1 'polypeptide(L)' 'MAAVARPDYVKFRREADGGLVYDHENYGYEDASMYEVSDTVIDVLEFVDDQPRSREAVEREFSPAIVETLISRGVLADVE' A
#
# COMPACT_ATOMS: atom_id res chain seq x y z
N MET A 1 -12.74 14.46 3.82
CA MET A 1 -11.70 14.14 2.82
C MET A 1 -11.23 12.76 3.20
N ALA A 2 -11.40 11.78 2.33
CA ALA A 2 -11.05 10.41 2.63
C ALA A 2 -9.53 10.31 2.81
N ALA A 3 -9.09 9.77 3.94
CA ALA A 3 -7.69 9.48 4.16
C ALA A 3 -7.40 8.06 3.68
N VAL A 4 -6.15 7.80 3.35
CA VAL A 4 -5.66 6.47 3.01
C VAL A 4 -4.58 6.08 3.99
N ALA A 5 -4.60 4.81 4.38
CA ALA A 5 -3.62 4.20 5.25
C ALA A 5 -3.25 2.81 4.74
N ARG A 6 -2.08 2.33 5.16
CA ARG A 6 -1.71 0.93 5.00
C ARG A 6 -2.54 0.08 5.97
N PRO A 7 -3.25 -0.96 5.51
CA PRO A 7 -3.94 -1.88 6.41
C PRO A 7 -2.95 -2.61 7.33
N ASP A 8 -3.37 -2.94 8.55
CA ASP A 8 -2.49 -3.58 9.55
C ASP A 8 -1.91 -4.93 9.12
N TYR A 9 -2.68 -5.68 8.33
CA TYR A 9 -2.32 -6.99 7.78
C TYR A 9 -1.41 -6.91 6.55
N VAL A 10 -1.24 -5.73 5.94
CA VAL A 10 -0.31 -5.53 4.83
C VAL A 10 1.07 -5.22 5.40
N LYS A 11 2.10 -6.02 5.11
CA LYS A 11 3.50 -5.70 5.43
C LYS A 11 4.26 -5.42 4.16
N PHE A 12 5.34 -4.64 4.23
CA PHE A 12 6.19 -4.39 3.08
C PHE A 12 7.66 -4.30 3.48
N ARG A 13 8.55 -4.52 2.52
CA ARG A 13 9.99 -4.27 2.65
C ARG A 13 10.55 -3.70 1.36
N ARG A 14 11.47 -2.75 1.47
CA ARG A 14 12.25 -2.23 0.34
C ARG A 14 13.39 -3.18 0.00
N GLU A 15 13.63 -3.37 -1.29
CA GLU A 15 14.73 -4.16 -1.84
C GLU A 15 15.52 -3.34 -2.88
N ALA A 16 16.65 -3.87 -3.35
CA ALA A 16 17.56 -3.11 -4.23
C ALA A 16 16.96 -2.70 -5.58
N ASP A 17 15.93 -3.42 -6.06
CA ASP A 17 15.27 -3.19 -7.37
C ASP A 17 13.75 -2.98 -7.22
N GLY A 18 13.29 -2.50 -6.05
CA GLY A 18 11.87 -2.25 -5.76
C GLY A 18 11.49 -2.67 -4.35
N GLY A 19 10.49 -3.53 -4.20
CA GLY A 19 10.24 -4.17 -2.92
C GLY A 19 9.17 -5.23 -2.95
N LEU A 20 8.85 -5.73 -1.77
CA LEU A 20 7.90 -6.82 -1.58
C LEU A 20 6.77 -6.37 -0.66
N VAL A 21 5.55 -6.72 -1.04
CA VAL A 21 4.34 -6.53 -0.23
C VAL A 21 3.79 -7.90 0.15
N TYR A 22 3.44 -8.05 1.42
CA TYR A 22 2.87 -9.25 2.02
C TYR A 22 1.44 -8.92 2.45
N ASP A 23 0.48 -9.64 1.90
CA ASP A 23 -0.92 -9.55 2.32
C ASP A 23 -1.24 -10.69 3.29
N HIS A 24 -1.44 -10.37 4.57
CA HIS A 24 -1.75 -11.37 5.61
C HIS A 24 -3.26 -11.47 5.91
N GLU A 25 -4.14 -10.79 5.16
CA GLU A 25 -5.59 -10.91 5.39
C GLU A 25 -6.07 -12.37 5.19
N ASN A 26 -5.33 -13.16 4.41
CA ASN A 26 -5.57 -14.59 4.19
C ASN A 26 -5.01 -15.53 5.28
N TYR A 27 -4.88 -15.08 6.54
CA TYR A 27 -4.40 -15.92 7.63
C TYR A 27 -5.40 -17.05 7.97
N GLY A 28 -5.34 -18.16 7.23
CA GLY A 28 -6.27 -19.29 7.31
C GLY A 28 -6.61 -19.95 5.96
N TYR A 29 -6.28 -19.28 4.85
CA TYR A 29 -6.16 -19.90 3.53
C TYR A 29 -4.67 -20.13 3.25
N GLU A 30 -4.32 -21.14 2.46
CA GLU A 30 -2.94 -21.60 2.21
C GLU A 30 -2.01 -20.58 1.50
N ASP A 31 -2.45 -19.34 1.32
CA ASP A 31 -1.84 -18.34 0.44
C ASP A 31 -1.70 -16.98 1.13
N ALA A 32 -0.68 -16.83 1.98
CA ALA A 32 -0.16 -15.49 2.28
C ALA A 32 0.48 -14.97 0.98
N SER A 33 -0.24 -14.14 0.23
CA SER A 33 0.21 -13.73 -1.09
C SER A 33 1.30 -12.66 -0.96
N MET A 34 2.47 -12.99 -1.50
CA MET A 34 3.62 -12.09 -1.60
C MET A 34 3.72 -11.54 -3.02
N TYR A 35 3.85 -10.23 -3.14
CA TYR A 35 3.91 -9.54 -4.44
C TYR A 35 5.19 -8.73 -4.56
N GLU A 36 5.91 -8.91 -5.68
CA GLU A 36 6.98 -8.02 -6.10
C GLU A 36 6.37 -6.74 -6.69
N VAL A 37 6.81 -5.60 -6.17
CA VAL A 37 6.33 -4.28 -6.56
C VAL A 37 7.49 -3.36 -6.90
N SER A 38 7.20 -2.35 -7.71
CA SER A 38 8.16 -1.31 -8.04
C SER A 38 8.46 -0.42 -6.84
N ASP A 39 9.61 0.25 -6.88
CA ASP A 39 10.06 1.19 -5.85
C ASP A 39 9.01 2.27 -5.52
N THR A 40 8.31 2.77 -6.54
CA THR A 40 7.20 3.73 -6.37
C THR A 40 6.09 3.23 -5.45
N VAL A 41 5.77 1.94 -5.46
CA VAL A 41 4.75 1.39 -4.55
C VAL A 41 5.26 1.36 -3.12
N ILE A 42 6.54 1.05 -2.94
CA ILE A 42 7.19 1.10 -1.62
C ILE A 42 7.22 2.53 -1.12
N ASP A 43 7.58 3.51 -1.96
CA ASP A 43 7.56 4.92 -1.56
C ASP A 43 6.17 5.39 -1.13
N VAL A 44 5.10 4.96 -1.84
CA VAL A 44 3.71 5.25 -1.42
C VAL A 44 3.42 4.66 -0.05
N LEU A 45 3.81 3.39 0.18
CA LEU A 45 3.59 2.69 1.44
C LEU A 45 4.36 3.34 2.59
N GLU A 46 5.63 3.68 2.39
CA GLU A 46 6.44 4.43 3.36
C GLU A 46 5.84 5.80 3.67
N PHE A 47 5.28 6.47 2.67
CA PHE A 47 4.65 7.79 2.83
C PHE A 47 3.41 7.77 3.73
N VAL A 48 2.67 6.66 3.76
CA VAL A 48 1.45 6.48 4.58
C VAL A 48 1.68 5.61 5.83
N ASP A 49 2.87 5.05 6.03
CA ASP A 49 3.16 4.14 7.16
C ASP A 49 3.23 4.88 8.50
N ASP A 50 3.81 6.09 8.51
CA ASP A 50 3.93 6.92 9.72
C ASP A 50 2.57 7.38 10.26
N GLN A 51 1.65 7.76 9.36
CA GLN A 51 0.31 8.21 9.71
C GLN A 51 -0.62 8.17 8.48
N PRO A 52 -1.94 8.00 8.68
CA PRO A 52 -2.92 8.18 7.62
C PRO A 52 -2.74 9.54 6.93
N ARG A 53 -2.78 9.53 5.60
CA ARG A 53 -2.63 10.72 4.77
C ARG A 53 -3.89 10.96 3.99
N SER A 54 -4.24 12.22 3.74
CA SER A 54 -5.32 12.56 2.83
C SER A 54 -5.04 11.97 1.46
N ARG A 55 -6.04 11.30 0.86
CA ARG A 55 -5.93 10.71 -0.47
C ARG A 55 -5.37 11.71 -1.49
N GLU A 56 -5.88 12.93 -1.50
CA GLU A 56 -5.41 14.01 -2.38
C GLU A 56 -3.91 14.31 -2.24
N ALA A 57 -3.33 14.19 -1.04
CA ALA A 57 -1.91 14.42 -0.84
C ALA A 57 -1.07 13.31 -1.48
N VAL A 58 -1.50 12.05 -1.32
CA VAL A 58 -0.84 10.89 -1.93
C VAL A 58 -0.97 10.91 -3.45
N GLU A 59 -2.16 11.24 -3.97
CA GLU A 59 -2.41 11.33 -5.41
C GLU A 59 -1.60 12.45 -6.08
N ARG A 60 -1.32 13.55 -5.37
CA ARG A 60 -0.48 14.64 -5.88
C ARG A 60 0.99 14.27 -5.99
N GLU A 61 1.47 13.39 -5.12
CA GLU A 61 2.86 12.92 -5.13
C GLU A 61 3.07 11.74 -6.10
N PHE A 62 2.16 10.76 -6.10
CA PHE A 62 2.36 9.49 -6.80
C PHE A 62 1.41 9.24 -7.97
N SER A 63 0.53 10.17 -8.29
CA SER A 63 -0.56 10.06 -9.28
C SER A 63 -1.81 9.30 -8.80
N PRO A 64 -3.02 9.75 -9.19
CA PRO A 64 -4.27 9.12 -8.78
C PRO A 64 -4.42 7.67 -9.27
N ALA A 65 -3.93 7.35 -10.47
CA ALA A 65 -4.01 6.01 -11.02
C ALA A 65 -3.25 4.95 -10.17
N ILE A 66 -2.12 5.33 -9.56
CA ILE A 66 -1.36 4.44 -8.68
C ILE A 66 -2.16 4.21 -7.39
N VAL A 67 -2.65 5.27 -6.77
CA VAL A 67 -3.43 5.20 -5.52
C VAL A 67 -4.68 4.35 -5.72
N GLU A 68 -5.44 4.56 -6.80
CA GLU A 68 -6.61 3.75 -7.13
C GLU A 68 -6.26 2.27 -7.34
N THR A 69 -5.15 1.98 -8.01
CA THR A 69 -4.67 0.61 -8.20
C THR A 69 -4.33 -0.06 -6.87
N LEU A 70 -3.63 0.65 -5.98
CA LEU A 70 -3.23 0.13 -4.68
C LEU A 70 -4.44 -0.12 -3.76
N ILE A 71 -5.44 0.77 -3.80
CA ILE A 71 -6.72 0.56 -3.09
C ILE A 71 -7.45 -0.64 -3.67
N SER A 72 -7.57 -0.73 -5.00
CA SER A 72 -8.25 -1.85 -5.67
C SER A 72 -7.58 -3.20 -5.40
N ARG A 73 -6.29 -3.21 -5.07
CA ARG A 73 -5.52 -4.41 -4.72
C ARG A 73 -5.52 -4.71 -3.22
N GLY A 74 -6.17 -3.90 -2.39
CA GLY A 74 -6.16 -4.05 -0.93
C GLY A 74 -4.83 -3.69 -0.26
N VAL A 75 -3.89 -3.07 -1.00
CA VAL A 75 -2.59 -2.63 -0.46
C VAL A 75 -2.73 -1.33 0.35
N LEU A 76 -3.69 -0.49 -0.04
CA LEU A 76 -4.14 0.69 0.71
C LEU A 76 -5.61 0.53 1.08
N ALA A 77 -6.00 1.04 2.24
CA ALA A 77 -7.40 1.16 2.66
C ALA A 77 -7.79 2.62 2.82
N ASP A 78 -9.03 2.91 2.46
CA ASP A 78 -9.68 4.18 2.79
C ASP A 78 -10.03 4.17 4.28
N VAL A 79 -9.68 5.24 4.99
CA VAL A 79 -9.95 5.43 6.42
C VAL A 79 -10.68 6.75 6.62
N GLU A 80 -11.82 6.69 7.32
CA GLU A 80 -12.70 7.83 7.63
C GLU A 80 -12.29 8.60 8.89
#